data_AF-A0A9P8FJ68-F1
#
_entry.id   AF-A0A9P8FJ68-F1
#
_cell.length_a   1.000
_cell.length_b   1.000
_cell.length_c   1.000
_cell.angle_alpha   90.00
_cell.angle_beta   90.00
_cell.angle_gamma   90.00
#
_symmetry.space_group_name_H-M   'P 1'
#
loop_
_entity.id
_entity.type
_entity.pdbx_description
1 polymer ?
#
loop_
_entity_poly.entity_id
_entity_poly.type
_entity_poly.pdbx_seq_one_letter_code
_entity_poly.pdbx_strand_id
1 'polypeptide(L)'
;MAAQKDSLFRSADMSLTQLYMANEIGREVVSALGELGIMDFRDLNSETTAFQRTFTQEIRRLDNVERQLRYFKAQMDKSDIPMRSMYEFGDRLAAPSASEIDELVDRSQTLEQRIQSLNDSYETLKKREMELTEWRWVLR
;
A
#
# COMPACT_ATOMS: atom_id res chain seq x y z
N MET A 1 9.99 36.90 15.47
CA MET A 1 10.20 35.70 16.31
C MET A 1 11.46 35.03 15.82
N ALA A 2 12.48 34.94 16.67
CA ALA A 2 13.81 34.49 16.26
C ALA A 2 13.81 33.01 15.87
N ALA A 3 14.54 32.65 14.82
CA ALA A 3 14.78 31.26 14.45
C ALA A 3 15.52 30.55 15.59
N GLN A 4 14.85 29.58 16.22
CA GLN A 4 15.44 28.74 17.27
C GLN A 4 16.58 27.94 16.64
N LYS A 5 17.81 28.12 17.14
CA LYS A 5 19.00 27.40 16.70
C LYS A 5 18.92 25.96 17.19
N ASP A 6 18.77 25.00 16.28
CA ASP A 6 19.07 23.60 16.59
C ASP A 6 20.53 23.49 17.04
N SER A 7 20.72 23.03 18.27
CA SER A 7 22.03 22.81 18.88
C SER A 7 22.26 21.31 18.96
N LEU A 8 23.32 20.81 18.32
CA LEU A 8 23.71 19.38 18.35
C LEU A 8 23.95 18.83 19.78
N PHE A 9 24.17 19.70 20.77
CA PHE A 9 24.50 19.30 22.14
C PHE A 9 23.29 19.08 23.07
N ARG A 10 22.07 19.52 22.70
CA ARG A 10 20.86 19.37 23.53
C ARG A 10 19.63 19.17 22.66
N SER A 11 18.62 18.51 23.22
CA SER A 11 17.32 18.34 22.55
C SER A 11 16.69 19.70 22.21
N ALA A 12 15.92 19.73 21.12
CA ALA A 12 15.13 20.89 20.74
C ALA A 12 13.99 21.12 21.76
N ASP A 13 13.59 22.38 21.92
CA ASP A 13 12.43 22.73 22.74
C ASP A 13 11.15 22.27 22.04
N MET A 14 10.35 21.46 22.74
CA MET A 14 9.10 20.90 22.22
C MET A 14 7.91 21.64 22.83
N SER A 15 6.88 21.90 22.01
CA SER A 15 5.60 22.47 22.45
C SER A 15 4.46 21.48 22.25
N LEU A 16 3.62 21.31 23.26
CA LEU A 16 2.37 20.54 23.14
C LEU A 16 1.26 21.44 22.59
N THR A 17 0.70 21.06 21.45
CA THR A 17 -0.40 21.79 20.79
C THR A 17 -1.64 20.92 20.66
N GLN A 18 -2.82 21.50 20.84
CA GLN A 18 -4.10 20.84 20.62
C GLN A 18 -4.68 21.26 19.28
N LEU A 19 -5.01 20.29 18.43
CA LEU A 19 -5.53 20.52 17.09
C LEU A 19 -7.06 20.32 17.08
N TYR A 20 -7.80 21.35 16.68
CA TYR A 20 -9.23 21.28 16.45
C TYR A 20 -9.48 21.25 14.94
N MET A 21 -10.10 20.18 14.46
CA MET A 21 -10.37 19.99 13.04
C MET A 21 -11.80 19.52 12.80
N ALA A 22 -12.39 20.00 11.71
CA ALA A 22 -13.63 19.46 11.20
C ALA A 22 -13.38 18.11 10.50
N ASN A 23 -14.34 17.19 10.60
CA ASN A 23 -14.20 15.83 10.05
C ASN A 23 -14.03 15.84 8.52
N GLU A 24 -14.68 16.78 7.84
CA GLU A 24 -14.69 16.89 6.37
C GLU A 24 -13.29 17.18 5.78
N ILE A 25 -12.48 17.99 6.48
CA ILE A 25 -11.13 18.36 6.06
C ILE A 25 -10.05 17.49 6.73
N GLY A 26 -10.45 16.50 7.51
CA GLY A 26 -9.56 15.68 8.32
C GLY A 26 -8.41 15.08 7.53
N ARG A 27 -8.75 14.45 6.40
CA ARG A 27 -7.79 13.77 5.52
C ARG A 27 -6.77 14.72 4.88
N GLU A 28 -7.23 15.84 4.34
CA GLU A 28 -6.37 16.81 3.65
C GLU A 28 -5.38 17.46 4.63
N VAL A 29 -5.88 17.84 5.82
CA VAL A 29 -5.04 18.43 6.87
C VAL A 29 -3.99 17.43 7.35
N VAL A 30 -4.37 16.18 7.63
CA VAL A 30 -3.41 15.14 8.04
C VAL A 30 -2.36 14.89 6.95
N SER A 31 -2.75 14.91 5.67
CA SER A 31 -1.80 14.78 4.56
C SER A 31 -0.77 15.91 4.55
N ALA A 32 -1.24 17.16 4.61
CA ALA A 32 -0.34 18.32 4.62
C ALA A 32 0.58 18.33 5.85
N LEU A 33 0.08 17.91 7.02
CA LEU A 33 0.88 17.77 8.23
C LEU A 33 1.92 16.65 8.11
N GLY A 34 1.59 15.56 7.43
CA GLY A 34 2.50 14.46 7.13
C GLY A 34 3.64 14.89 6.20
N GLU A 35 3.35 15.73 5.19
CA GLU A 35 4.35 16.32 4.30
C GLU A 35 5.32 17.25 5.03
N LEU A 36 4.84 17.98 6.04
CA LEU A 36 5.69 18.83 6.88
C LEU A 36 6.62 18.02 7.80
N GLY A 37 6.15 16.89 8.34
CA GLY A 37 6.98 15.96 9.12
C GLY A 37 7.49 16.49 10.48
N ILE A 38 6.87 17.55 11.02
CA ILE A 38 7.33 18.25 12.25
C ILE A 38 6.55 17.88 13.52
N MET A 39 5.49 17.08 13.43
CA MET A 39 4.62 16.76 14.57
C MET A 39 4.66 15.29 14.93
N ASP A 40 4.63 15.01 16.23
CA ASP A 40 4.43 13.69 16.81
C ASP A 40 3.05 13.62 17.48
N PHE A 41 2.27 12.57 17.15
CA PHE A 41 0.90 12.41 17.62
C PHE A 41 0.86 11.53 18.87
N ARG A 42 0.24 12.04 19.94
CA ARG A 42 -0.02 11.27 21.15
C ARG A 42 -1.33 10.50 21.02
N ASP A 43 -1.32 9.23 21.43
CA ASP A 43 -2.54 8.41 21.49
C ASP A 43 -3.48 8.93 22.59
N LEU A 44 -4.61 9.51 22.19
CA LEU A 44 -5.68 9.93 23.09
C LEU A 44 -6.65 8.79 23.41
N ASN A 45 -6.64 7.71 22.62
CA ASN A 45 -7.60 6.60 22.66
C ASN A 45 -6.93 5.30 23.14
N SER A 46 -6.06 5.41 24.15
CA SER A 46 -5.29 4.28 24.70
C SER A 46 -6.15 3.19 25.37
N GLU A 47 -7.31 3.55 25.91
CA GLU A 47 -8.24 2.59 26.55
C GLU A 47 -9.11 1.83 25.53
N THR A 48 -9.18 2.31 24.29
CA THR A 48 -9.96 1.64 23.23
C THR A 48 -9.13 0.55 22.55
N THR A 49 -9.73 -0.63 22.38
CA THR A 49 -9.10 -1.71 21.63
C THR A 49 -8.95 -1.31 20.17
N ALA A 50 -7.86 -1.72 19.51
CA ALA A 50 -7.56 -1.40 18.11
C ALA A 50 -8.74 -1.65 17.15
N PHE A 51 -9.55 -2.69 17.39
CA PHE A 51 -10.70 -3.05 16.56
C PHE A 51 -11.91 -2.13 16.68
N GLN A 52 -12.03 -1.40 17.80
CA GLN A 52 -13.16 -0.51 18.09
C GLN A 52 -12.88 0.93 17.64
N ARG A 53 -11.67 1.20 17.11
CA ARG A 53 -11.30 2.53 16.61
C ARG A 53 -12.05 2.85 15.32
N THR A 54 -12.40 4.12 15.15
CA THR A 54 -13.31 4.61 14.10
C THR A 54 -12.86 4.25 12.67
N PHE A 55 -11.56 4.30 12.37
CA PHE A 55 -11.02 4.12 11.01
C PHE A 55 -10.51 2.70 10.70
N THR A 56 -10.92 1.70 11.48
CA THR A 56 -10.40 0.33 11.35
C THR A 56 -10.81 -0.32 10.03
N GLN A 57 -11.99 0.00 9.50
CA GLN A 57 -12.50 -0.59 8.26
C GLN A 57 -11.70 -0.12 7.05
N GLU A 58 -11.38 1.18 7.00
CA GLU A 58 -10.57 1.80 5.96
C GLU A 58 -9.16 1.24 5.95
N ILE A 59 -8.56 1.06 7.14
CA ILE A 59 -7.23 0.44 7.28
C ILE A 59 -7.25 -0.98 6.74
N ARG A 60 -8.26 -1.79 7.08
CA ARG A 60 -8.38 -3.17 6.57
C ARG A 60 -8.54 -3.22 5.05
N ARG A 61 -9.27 -2.27 4.46
CA ARG A 61 -9.44 -2.18 3.01
C ARG A 61 -8.10 -1.94 2.31
N LEU A 62 -7.29 -1.03 2.84
CA LEU A 62 -5.94 -0.74 2.32
C LEU A 62 -4.95 -1.89 2.55
N ASP A 63 -5.01 -2.56 3.71
CA ASP A 63 -4.19 -3.74 3.99
C ASP A 63 -4.44 -4.89 3.00
N ASN A 64 -5.70 -5.09 2.59
CA ASN A 64 -6.00 -6.04 1.51
C ASN A 64 -5.40 -5.62 0.16
N VAL A 65 -5.38 -4.34 -0.18
CA VAL A 65 -4.70 -3.84 -1.40
C VAL A 65 -3.19 -4.08 -1.29
N GLU A 66 -2.58 -3.82 -0.14
CA GLU A 66 -1.16 -4.11 0.08
C GLU A 66 -0.85 -5.61 -0.10
N ARG A 67 -1.71 -6.49 0.41
CA ARG A 67 -1.61 -7.95 0.16
C ARG A 67 -1.65 -8.26 -1.34
N GLN A 68 -2.53 -7.62 -2.11
CA GLN A 68 -2.63 -7.80 -3.56
C GLN A 68 -1.37 -7.31 -4.29
N LEU A 69 -0.84 -6.15 -3.90
CA LEU A 69 0.40 -5.62 -4.48
C LEU A 69 1.60 -6.53 -4.20
N ARG A 70 1.70 -7.09 -2.99
CA ARG A 70 2.71 -8.10 -2.65
C ARG A 70 2.58 -9.36 -3.52
N TYR A 71 1.35 -9.80 -3.79
CA TYR A 71 1.09 -10.90 -4.71
C TYR A 71 1.55 -10.58 -6.15
N PHE A 72 1.28 -9.38 -6.66
CA PHE A 72 1.76 -8.97 -7.99
C PHE A 72 3.27 -8.94 -8.08
N LYS A 73 3.95 -8.42 -7.06
CA LYS A 73 5.42 -8.45 -7.01
C LYS A 73 5.95 -9.88 -7.10
N ALA A 74 5.39 -10.81 -6.32
CA ALA A 74 5.79 -12.21 -6.36
C ALA A 74 5.53 -12.87 -7.73
N GLN A 75 4.48 -12.47 -8.45
CA GLN A 75 4.20 -12.99 -9.81
C GLN A 75 5.14 -12.39 -10.86
N MET A 76 5.51 -11.12 -10.72
CA MET A 76 6.53 -10.49 -11.58
C MET A 76 7.89 -11.12 -11.40
N ASP A 77 8.30 -11.38 -10.16
CA ASP A 77 9.57 -12.03 -9.84
C ASP A 77 9.63 -13.45 -10.42
N LYS A 78 8.51 -14.20 -10.39
CA LYS A 78 8.41 -15.53 -11.04
C LYS A 78 8.54 -15.48 -12.56
N SER A 79 8.08 -14.39 -13.18
CA SER A 79 8.07 -14.21 -14.64
C SER A 79 9.32 -13.49 -15.16
N ASP A 80 10.28 -13.19 -14.27
CA ASP A 80 11.50 -12.42 -14.55
C ASP A 80 11.22 -11.06 -15.23
N ILE A 81 10.12 -10.40 -14.84
CA ILE A 81 9.73 -9.10 -15.39
C ILE A 81 10.34 -8.00 -14.51
N PRO A 82 11.26 -7.16 -15.04
CA PRO A 82 11.86 -6.10 -14.24
C PRO A 82 10.82 -5.03 -13.88
N MET A 83 10.75 -4.69 -12.60
CA MET A 83 9.93 -3.59 -12.11
C MET A 83 10.56 -2.25 -12.55
N ARG A 84 9.77 -1.38 -13.16
CA ARG A 84 10.23 -0.03 -13.53
C ARG A 84 10.56 0.79 -12.29
N SER A 85 11.60 1.60 -12.39
CA SER A 85 12.08 2.42 -11.29
C SER A 85 11.10 3.54 -10.97
N MET A 86 10.88 3.81 -9.68
CA MET A 86 9.98 4.86 -9.20
C MET A 86 10.37 6.25 -9.72
N TYR A 87 11.65 6.48 -10.03
CA TYR A 87 12.16 7.74 -10.58
C TYR A 87 11.69 8.04 -12.03
N GLU A 88 11.16 7.06 -12.76
CA GLU A 88 10.54 7.30 -14.08
C GLU A 88 9.11 7.84 -13.96
N PHE A 89 8.45 7.58 -12.84
CA PHE A 89 7.13 8.11 -12.53
C PHE A 89 7.33 9.43 -11.80
N GLY A 90 7.42 10.52 -12.58
CA GLY A 90 7.64 11.88 -12.07
C GLY A 90 6.87 12.18 -10.79
N ASP A 91 7.57 12.80 -9.85
CA ASP A 91 7.20 13.33 -8.54
C ASP A 91 5.69 13.31 -8.19
N ARG A 92 5.15 12.12 -7.93
CA ARG A 92 3.81 11.98 -7.34
C ARG A 92 3.93 12.03 -5.82
N LEU A 93 4.33 13.21 -5.31
CA LEU A 93 4.28 13.52 -3.88
C LEU A 93 2.89 13.97 -3.44
N ALA A 94 2.01 14.33 -4.37
CA ALA A 94 0.65 14.72 -4.04
C ALA A 94 -0.14 13.52 -3.50
N ALA A 95 -0.75 13.69 -2.34
CA ALA A 95 -1.60 12.67 -1.77
C ALA A 95 -2.77 12.34 -2.69
N PRO A 96 -3.02 11.06 -2.99
CA PRO A 96 -4.12 10.67 -3.84
C PRO A 96 -5.45 11.03 -3.19
N SER A 97 -6.40 11.44 -4.02
CA SER A 97 -7.78 11.71 -3.62
C SER A 97 -8.50 10.42 -3.18
N ALA A 98 -9.63 10.54 -2.50
CA ALA A 98 -10.42 9.38 -2.07
C ALA A 98 -10.88 8.52 -3.25
N SER A 99 -11.34 9.17 -4.32
CA SER A 99 -11.83 8.50 -5.53
C SER A 99 -10.73 7.72 -6.23
N GLU A 100 -9.50 8.23 -6.29
CA GLU A 100 -8.38 7.51 -6.91
C GLU A 100 -8.00 6.26 -6.13
N ILE A 101 -8.09 6.32 -4.79
CA ILE A 101 -7.87 5.13 -3.95
C ILE A 101 -8.97 4.10 -4.21
N ASP A 102 -10.23 4.52 -4.31
CA ASP A 102 -11.34 3.62 -4.59
C ASP A 102 -11.18 2.91 -5.93
N GLU A 103 -10.83 3.65 -6.99
CA GLU A 103 -10.56 3.08 -8.31
C GLU A 103 -9.38 2.10 -8.26
N LEU A 104 -8.32 2.42 -7.51
CA LEU A 104 -7.17 1.54 -7.34
C LEU A 104 -7.54 0.23 -6.63
N VAL A 105 -8.43 0.28 -5.63
CA VAL A 105 -8.91 -0.90 -4.92
C VAL A 105 -9.64 -1.84 -5.89
N ASP A 106 -10.60 -1.32 -6.65
CA ASP A 106 -11.41 -2.11 -7.58
C ASP A 106 -10.57 -2.68 -8.72
N ARG A 107 -9.64 -1.88 -9.25
CA ARG A 107 -8.71 -2.30 -10.29
C ARG A 107 -7.77 -3.40 -9.78
N SER A 108 -7.24 -3.27 -8.57
CA SER A 108 -6.35 -4.28 -7.98
C SER A 108 -7.07 -5.62 -7.77
N GLN A 109 -8.32 -5.58 -7.31
CA GLN A 109 -9.13 -6.78 -7.16
C GLN A 109 -9.42 -7.48 -8.49
N THR A 110 -9.77 -6.71 -9.53
CA THR A 110 -10.03 -7.28 -10.87
C THR A 110 -8.76 -7.89 -11.47
N LEU A 111 -7.60 -7.25 -11.27
CA LEU A 111 -6.31 -7.75 -11.75
C LEU A 111 -5.88 -9.03 -11.01
N GLU A 112 -6.10 -9.11 -9.69
CA GLU A 112 -5.81 -10.32 -8.90
C GLU A 112 -6.58 -11.53 -9.45
N GLN A 113 -7.89 -11.40 -9.62
CA GLN A 113 -8.75 -12.47 -10.16
C GLN A 113 -8.31 -12.91 -11.57
N ARG A 114 -7.93 -11.94 -12.41
CA ARG A 114 -7.49 -12.22 -13.77
C ARG A 114 -6.13 -12.94 -13.80
N ILE A 115 -5.18 -12.52 -12.98
CA ILE A 115 -3.87 -13.17 -12.89
C ILE A 115 -4.02 -14.58 -12.31
N GLN A 116 -4.89 -14.75 -11.30
CA GLN A 116 -5.16 -16.06 -10.72
C GLN A 116 -5.73 -17.04 -11.75
N SER A 117 -6.77 -16.64 -12.49
CA SER A 117 -7.38 -17.50 -13.53
C SER A 117 -6.40 -17.83 -14.68
N LEU A 118 -5.53 -16.89 -15.05
CA LEU A 118 -4.47 -17.14 -16.03
C LEU A 118 -3.44 -18.15 -15.50
N ASN A 119 -3.05 -18.04 -14.23
CA ASN A 119 -2.09 -18.97 -13.63
C ASN A 119 -2.69 -20.39 -13.53
N ASP A 120 -3.95 -20.53 -13.13
CA ASP A 120 -4.65 -21.82 -13.07
C ASP A 120 -4.75 -22.47 -14.46
N SER A 121 -5.04 -21.65 -15.49
CA SER A 121 -5.08 -22.10 -16.88
C SER A 121 -3.71 -22.55 -17.38
N TYR A 122 -2.66 -21.81 -17.04
CA TYR A 122 -1.28 -22.13 -17.39
C TYR A 122 -0.81 -23.43 -16.73
N GLU A 123 -1.08 -23.62 -15.43
CA GLU A 123 -0.75 -24.85 -14.72
C GLU A 123 -1.48 -26.06 -15.32
N THR A 124 -2.76 -25.90 -15.67
CA THR A 124 -3.54 -26.96 -16.32
C THR A 124 -2.95 -27.34 -17.68
N LEU A 125 -2.54 -26.35 -18.48
CA LEU A 125 -1.91 -26.58 -19.78
C LEU A 125 -0.56 -27.31 -19.62
N LYS A 126 0.28 -26.87 -18.67
CA LYS A 126 1.58 -27.46 -18.41
C LYS A 126 1.49 -28.92 -17.94
N LYS A 127 0.49 -29.26 -17.11
CA LYS A 127 0.21 -30.65 -16.71
C LYS A 127 -0.14 -31.52 -17.92
N ARG A 128 -1.05 -31.05 -18.78
CA ARG A 128 -1.43 -31.78 -20.01
C ARG A 128 -0.26 -31.95 -20.97
N GLU A 129 0.57 -30.93 -21.13
CA GLU A 129 1.79 -31.02 -21.93
C GLU A 129 2.72 -32.11 -21.39
N MET A 130 2.98 -32.11 -20.08
CA MET A 130 3.82 -33.11 -19.42
C MET A 130 3.29 -34.53 -19.65
N GLU A 131 2.01 -34.78 -19.38
CA GLU A 131 1.37 -36.07 -19.62
C GLU A 131 1.56 -36.52 -21.07
N LEU A 132 1.23 -35.67 -22.05
CA LEU A 132 1.36 -36.00 -23.47
C LEU A 132 2.82 -36.28 -23.88
N THR A 133 3.78 -35.56 -23.30
CA THR A 133 5.20 -35.86 -23.55
C THR A 133 5.60 -37.22 -23.00
N GLU A 134 5.14 -37.59 -21.81
CA GLU A 134 5.39 -38.91 -21.23
C GLU A 134 4.79 -40.02 -22.10
N TRP A 135 3.54 -39.88 -22.54
CA TRP A 135 2.90 -40.82 -23.48
C TRP A 135 3.70 -40.96 -24.79
N ARG A 136 4.23 -39.84 -25.33
CA ARG A 136 5.08 -39.86 -26.53
C ARG A 136 6.36 -40.65 -26.30
N TRP A 137 6.99 -40.53 -25.13
CA TRP A 137 8.21 -41.27 -24.81
C TRP A 137 7.95 -42.77 -24.56
N VAL A 138 6.78 -43.14 -24.04
CA VAL A 138 6.38 -44.56 -23.86
C VAL A 138 6.12 -45.25 -25.20
N LEU A 139 5.63 -44.53 -26.19
CA LEU A 139 5.33 -45.05 -27.54
C LEU A 139 6.57 -45.17 -28.44
N ARG A 140 7.75 -44.77 -27.97
CA ARG A 140 9.02 -44.81 -28.71
C ARG A 140 9.92 -45.91 -28.15
#